data_AF-A0A2U0D5H7-F1
#
_entry.id   AF-A0A2U0D5H7-F1
#
_cell.length_a   1.000
_cell.length_b   1.000
_cell.length_c   1.000
_cell.angle_alpha   90.00
_cell.angle_beta   90.00
_cell.angle_gamma   90.00
#
_symmetry.space_group_name_H-M   'P 1'
#
loop_
_entity.id
_entity.type
_entity.pdbx_description
1 polymer ?
#
loop_
_entity_poly.entity_id
_entity_poly.type
_entity_poly.pdbx_seq_one_letter_code
_entity_poly.pdbx_strand_id
1 'polypeptide(L)'
;MYGFDYFHRLAVVNFEIELRIFAEKNDLGVSFFTTYFDKVSTGKDKGYRAASAITARDNQYLIPDAIFMLNTPWREEIYTLEVFLDRNTARILKSLSLHLKALQRGMPSEQYGLDYGSRILCVFKHKAVLNNIMEKICGNPDFSQTKAHFLFKSMDELETEKFFDRQFYDGTEASLF
;
A
#
# COMPACT_ATOMS: atom_id res chain seq x y z
N MET A 1 -3.91 21.67 12.67
CA MET A 1 -3.93 20.25 12.28
C MET A 1 -4.67 20.11 10.95
N TYR A 2 -4.13 20.73 9.89
CA TYR A 2 -4.68 20.73 8.52
C TYR A 2 -3.55 20.53 7.50
N GLY A 3 -2.35 21.08 7.79
CA GLY A 3 -1.18 20.88 6.94
C GLY A 3 -0.71 19.43 6.81
N PHE A 4 -0.81 18.61 7.86
CA PHE A 4 -0.33 17.23 7.80
C PHE A 4 -1.17 16.35 6.84
N ASP A 5 -2.50 16.51 6.85
CA ASP A 5 -3.39 15.83 5.90
C ASP A 5 -3.18 16.33 4.47
N TYR A 6 -2.97 17.64 4.27
CA TYR A 6 -2.63 18.19 2.96
C TYR A 6 -1.35 17.57 2.37
N PHE A 7 -0.24 17.57 3.12
CA PHE A 7 1.03 17.00 2.63
C PHE A 7 0.96 15.49 2.43
N HIS A 8 0.16 14.79 3.23
CA HIS A 8 -0.08 13.36 3.07
C HIS A 8 -0.85 13.05 1.78
N ARG A 9 -1.94 13.78 1.50
CA ARG A 9 -2.67 13.66 0.22
C ARG A 9 -1.79 14.01 -0.97
N LEU A 10 -1.01 15.08 -0.88
CA LEU A 10 -0.09 15.47 -1.94
C LEU A 10 0.92 14.34 -2.22
N ALA A 11 1.45 13.69 -1.19
CA ALA A 11 2.35 12.56 -1.34
C ALA A 11 1.69 11.34 -2.02
N VAL A 12 0.43 11.04 -1.68
CA VAL A 12 -0.35 9.98 -2.35
C VAL A 12 -0.61 10.31 -3.81
N VAL A 13 -0.96 11.55 -4.13
CA VAL A 13 -1.17 12.01 -5.52
C VAL A 13 0.13 11.97 -6.32
N ASN A 14 1.25 12.43 -5.76
CA ASN A 14 2.55 12.34 -6.42
C ASN A 14 2.92 10.88 -6.70
N PHE A 15 2.66 9.97 -5.76
CA PHE A 15 2.85 8.54 -5.98
C PHE A 15 2.01 8.02 -7.15
N GLU A 16 0.74 8.41 -7.25
CA GLU A 16 -0.12 8.03 -8.38
C GLU A 16 0.44 8.50 -9.72
N ILE A 17 0.88 9.76 -9.79
CA ILE A 17 1.46 10.36 -11.00
C ILE A 17 2.68 9.54 -11.44
N GLU A 18 3.61 9.29 -10.53
CA GLU A 18 4.82 8.51 -10.82
C GLU A 18 4.51 7.05 -11.19
N LEU A 19 3.51 6.43 -10.55
CA LEU A 19 3.03 5.09 -10.90
C LEU A 19 2.54 5.04 -12.35
N ARG A 20 1.75 6.04 -12.77
CA ARG A 20 1.20 6.11 -14.13
C ARG A 20 2.29 6.37 -15.17
N ILE A 21 3.21 7.28 -14.90
CA ILE A 21 4.38 7.55 -15.76
C ILE A 21 5.22 6.28 -15.91
N PHE A 22 5.50 5.58 -14.80
CA PHE A 22 6.23 4.32 -14.83
C PHE A 22 5.49 3.26 -15.65
N ALA A 23 4.18 3.10 -15.42
CA ALA A 23 3.38 2.10 -16.11
C ALA A 23 3.37 2.34 -17.63
N GLU A 24 3.16 3.59 -18.05
CA GLU A 24 3.20 3.99 -19.47
C GLU A 24 4.57 3.69 -20.12
N LYS A 25 5.68 4.03 -19.45
CA LYS A 25 7.03 3.75 -19.95
C LYS A 25 7.35 2.26 -20.11
N ASN A 26 6.67 1.40 -19.38
CA ASN A 26 6.93 -0.04 -19.34
C ASN A 26 5.80 -0.87 -19.99
N ASP A 27 4.89 -0.22 -20.74
CA ASP A 27 3.74 -0.86 -21.38
C ASP A 27 2.87 -1.67 -20.39
N LEU A 28 2.69 -1.11 -19.19
CA LEU A 28 1.83 -1.65 -18.14
C LEU A 28 0.54 -0.85 -18.04
N GLY A 29 -0.55 -1.51 -17.64
CA GLY A 29 -1.82 -0.84 -17.36
C GLY A 29 -2.01 -0.52 -15.88
N VAL A 30 -2.69 0.58 -15.56
CA VAL A 30 -3.23 0.86 -14.22
C VAL A 30 -4.76 0.83 -14.30
N SER A 31 -5.37 -0.30 -13.94
CA SER A 31 -6.83 -0.52 -14.07
C SER A 31 -7.63 0.45 -13.21
N PHE A 32 -7.20 0.67 -11.98
CA PHE A 32 -7.74 1.71 -11.11
C PHE A 32 -6.70 2.17 -10.10
N PHE A 33 -6.92 3.37 -9.57
CA PHE A 33 -6.25 3.89 -8.39
C PHE A 33 -7.29 4.67 -7.59
N THR A 34 -7.55 4.25 -6.35
CA THR A 34 -8.53 4.93 -5.48
C THR A 34 -7.93 5.20 -4.12
N THR A 35 -8.28 6.32 -3.53
CA THR A 35 -7.66 6.85 -2.31
C THR A 35 -8.63 6.84 -1.13
N TYR A 36 -8.09 7.07 0.06
CA TYR A 36 -8.91 7.22 1.27
C TYR A 36 -9.79 8.49 1.26
N PHE A 37 -9.41 9.49 0.46
CA PHE A 37 -10.15 10.74 0.33
C PHE A 37 -11.17 10.72 -0.81
N ASP A 38 -11.13 9.70 -1.69
CA ASP A 38 -12.23 9.39 -2.60
C ASP A 38 -13.41 8.80 -1.83
N LYS A 39 -14.63 9.23 -2.16
CA LYS A 39 -15.85 8.87 -1.42
C LYS A 39 -16.79 8.07 -2.32
N VAL A 40 -17.23 6.91 -1.84
CA VAL A 40 -18.32 6.15 -2.44
C VAL A 40 -19.54 6.16 -1.54
N SER A 41 -20.72 6.30 -2.14
CA SER A 41 -21.99 6.25 -1.43
C SER A 41 -22.24 4.84 -0.90
N THR A 42 -22.78 4.75 0.32
CA THR A 42 -23.15 3.47 0.96
C THR A 42 -24.66 3.17 0.84
N GLY A 43 -25.41 4.01 0.12
CA GLY A 43 -26.88 3.89 0.01
C GLY A 43 -27.65 4.27 1.28
N LYS A 44 -26.97 4.66 2.37
CA LYS A 44 -27.58 5.20 3.60
C LYS A 44 -27.62 6.73 3.53
N ASP A 45 -28.61 7.34 4.19
CA ASP A 45 -28.64 8.80 4.35
C ASP A 45 -27.33 9.29 5.00
N LYS A 46 -26.62 10.20 4.33
CA LYS A 46 -25.28 10.71 4.69
C LYS A 46 -24.17 9.65 4.84
N GLY A 47 -24.36 8.44 4.32
CA GLY A 47 -23.38 7.37 4.43
C GLY A 47 -22.36 7.39 3.30
N TYR A 48 -21.15 7.87 3.56
CA TYR A 48 -20.01 7.76 2.66
C TYR A 48 -18.90 6.91 3.27
N ARG A 49 -18.22 6.12 2.45
CA ARG A 49 -17.00 5.40 2.82
C ARG A 49 -15.85 5.79 1.89
N ALA A 50 -14.62 5.63 2.37
CA ALA A 50 -13.43 5.73 1.54
C ALA A 50 -13.52 4.72 0.39
N ALA A 51 -13.22 5.12 -0.84
CA ALA A 51 -13.18 4.21 -1.99
C ALA A 51 -12.09 3.14 -1.82
N SER A 52 -11.01 3.47 -1.11
CA SER A 52 -9.94 2.52 -0.80
C SER A 52 -10.28 1.48 0.26
N ALA A 53 -11.43 1.58 0.93
CA ALA A 53 -11.79 0.70 2.04
C ALA A 53 -11.87 -0.78 1.61
N ILE A 54 -11.16 -1.64 2.33
CA ILE A 54 -11.20 -3.09 2.22
C ILE A 54 -12.13 -3.62 3.32
N THR A 55 -13.25 -4.21 2.93
CA THR A 55 -14.29 -4.70 3.84
C THR A 55 -14.19 -6.20 4.09
N ALA A 56 -14.32 -6.62 5.35
CA ALA A 56 -14.52 -8.02 5.73
C ALA A 56 -16.00 -8.32 5.98
N ARG A 57 -16.32 -9.62 6.01
CA ARG A 57 -17.64 -10.16 6.38
C ARG A 57 -18.11 -9.74 7.78
N ASP A 58 -17.18 -9.41 8.69
CA ASP A 58 -17.46 -9.11 10.11
C ASP A 58 -17.57 -7.60 10.43
N ASN A 59 -17.96 -6.75 9.47
CA ASN A 59 -17.95 -5.28 9.58
C ASN A 59 -16.58 -4.66 9.93
N GLN A 60 -15.51 -5.45 9.91
CA GLN A 60 -14.15 -4.93 10.01
C GLN A 60 -13.74 -4.35 8.67
N TYR A 61 -13.02 -3.23 8.71
CA TYR A 61 -12.51 -2.60 7.51
C TYR A 61 -11.08 -2.12 7.73
N LEU A 62 -10.31 -2.17 6.66
CA LEU A 62 -8.99 -1.58 6.54
C LEU A 62 -9.09 -0.45 5.53
N ILE A 63 -8.62 0.75 5.87
CA ILE A 63 -8.58 1.88 4.95
C ILE A 63 -7.10 2.18 4.70
N PRO A 64 -6.52 1.67 3.60
CA PRO A 64 -5.21 2.11 3.16
C PRO A 64 -5.28 3.53 2.58
N ASP A 65 -4.12 4.18 2.47
CA ASP A 65 -4.03 5.51 1.86
C ASP A 65 -4.49 5.48 0.40
N ALA A 66 -4.14 4.41 -0.31
CA ALA A 66 -4.72 4.08 -1.60
C ALA A 66 -4.77 2.57 -1.84
N ILE A 67 -5.58 2.16 -2.82
CA ILE A 67 -5.59 0.83 -3.41
C ILE A 67 -5.57 0.98 -4.93
N PHE A 68 -4.77 0.15 -5.58
CA PHE A 68 -4.63 0.19 -7.03
C PHE A 68 -4.37 -1.19 -7.60
N MET A 69 -4.63 -1.34 -8.89
CA MET A 69 -4.41 -2.57 -9.63
C MET A 69 -3.53 -2.30 -10.85
N LEU A 70 -2.43 -3.04 -10.93
CA LEU A 70 -1.47 -2.98 -12.03
C LEU A 70 -1.66 -4.20 -12.93
N ASN A 71 -1.73 -3.97 -14.24
CA ASN A 71 -1.82 -5.03 -15.24
C ASN A 71 -0.41 -5.39 -15.65
N THR A 72 0.08 -6.51 -15.11
CA THR A 72 1.40 -7.05 -15.42
C THR A 72 1.31 -7.99 -16.63
N PRO A 73 2.44 -8.32 -17.28
CA PRO A 73 2.44 -9.32 -18.36
C PRO A 73 1.92 -10.70 -17.93
N TRP A 74 1.93 -11.00 -16.62
CA TRP A 74 1.57 -12.31 -16.08
C TRP A 74 0.15 -12.36 -15.54
N ARG A 75 -0.29 -11.28 -14.89
CA ARG A 75 -1.60 -11.17 -14.21
C ARG A 75 -1.89 -9.74 -13.75
N GLU A 76 -3.12 -9.49 -13.32
CA GLU A 76 -3.45 -8.28 -12.57
C GLU A 76 -2.87 -8.37 -11.16
N GLU A 77 -2.29 -7.31 -10.62
CA GLU A 77 -1.76 -7.31 -9.25
C GLU A 77 -2.36 -6.17 -8.45
N ILE A 78 -2.99 -6.52 -7.31
CA ILE A 78 -3.55 -5.55 -6.38
C ILE A 78 -2.51 -5.15 -5.35
N TYR A 79 -2.44 -3.84 -5.17
CA TYR A 79 -1.59 -3.19 -4.18
C TYR A 79 -2.42 -2.31 -3.25
N THR A 80 -2.18 -2.42 -1.96
CA THR A 80 -2.50 -1.35 -1.01
C THR A 80 -1.27 -0.45 -0.85
N LEU A 81 -1.50 0.85 -0.66
CA LEU A 81 -0.47 1.85 -0.45
C LEU A 81 -0.59 2.43 0.97
N GLU A 82 0.54 2.56 1.65
CA GLU A 82 0.69 3.31 2.90
C GLU A 82 1.85 4.30 2.76
N VAL A 83 1.58 5.59 3.01
CA VAL A 83 2.55 6.68 2.96
C VAL A 83 2.82 7.19 4.37
N PHE A 84 4.03 6.93 4.86
CA PHE A 84 4.46 7.32 6.20
C PHE A 84 5.33 8.58 6.16
N LEU A 85 4.71 9.72 6.48
CA LEU A 85 5.38 11.02 6.58
C LEU A 85 5.95 11.34 7.97
N ASP A 86 5.49 10.64 9.02
CA ASP A 86 5.96 10.84 10.39
C ASP A 86 7.00 9.81 10.83
N ARG A 87 7.45 9.91 12.09
CA ARG A 87 8.44 9.02 12.70
C ARG A 87 7.85 8.12 13.79
N ASN A 88 6.52 8.04 13.88
CA ASN A 88 5.84 7.30 14.95
C ASN A 88 5.83 5.80 14.65
N THR A 89 6.93 5.13 15.00
CA THR A 89 7.10 3.70 14.71
C THR A 89 6.01 2.81 15.30
N ALA A 90 5.44 3.14 16.47
CA ALA A 90 4.34 2.37 17.06
C ALA A 90 3.06 2.47 16.22
N ARG A 91 2.74 3.66 15.71
CA ARG A 91 1.60 3.88 14.80
C ARG A 91 1.79 3.10 13.49
N ILE A 92 3.00 3.14 12.93
CA ILE A 92 3.35 2.45 11.69
C ILE A 92 3.20 0.93 11.88
N LEU A 93 3.82 0.35 12.92
CA LEU A 93 3.70 -1.09 13.19
C LEU A 93 2.25 -1.52 13.40
N LYS A 94 1.44 -0.70 14.08
CA LYS A 94 0.00 -0.96 14.22
C LYS A 94 -0.70 -1.00 12.86
N SER A 95 -0.40 -0.08 11.94
CA SER A 95 -0.95 -0.11 10.56
C SER A 95 -0.56 -1.43 9.86
N LEU A 96 0.72 -1.78 9.90
CA LEU A 96 1.24 -2.99 9.23
C LEU A 96 0.68 -4.28 9.83
N SER A 97 0.44 -4.34 11.15
CA SER A 97 -0.26 -5.46 11.77
C SER A 97 -1.73 -5.58 11.34
N LEU A 98 -2.41 -4.47 11.02
CA LEU A 98 -3.76 -4.51 10.47
C LEU A 98 -3.77 -5.05 9.04
N HIS A 99 -2.81 -4.60 8.22
CA HIS A 99 -2.57 -5.16 6.88
C HIS A 99 -2.27 -6.66 6.93
N LEU A 100 -1.40 -7.10 7.84
CA LEU A 100 -1.10 -8.52 8.04
C LEU A 100 -2.36 -9.34 8.33
N LYS A 101 -3.20 -8.86 9.24
CA LYS A 101 -4.47 -9.52 9.58
C LYS A 101 -5.44 -9.56 8.39
N ALA A 102 -5.50 -8.48 7.61
CA ALA A 102 -6.34 -8.42 6.41
C ALA A 102 -5.86 -9.41 5.34
N LEU A 103 -4.54 -9.48 5.13
CA LEU A 103 -3.89 -10.40 4.21
C LEU A 103 -4.10 -11.86 4.61
N GLN A 104 -3.90 -12.21 5.89
CA GLN A 104 -4.12 -13.57 6.42
C GLN A 104 -5.57 -14.05 6.25
N ARG A 105 -6.51 -13.11 6.15
CA ARG A 105 -7.93 -13.39 5.90
C ARG A 105 -8.32 -13.31 4.43
N GLY A 106 -7.37 -13.04 3.53
CA GLY A 106 -7.62 -12.87 2.11
C GLY A 106 -8.49 -11.66 1.75
N MET A 107 -8.70 -10.71 2.67
CA MET A 107 -9.72 -9.66 2.50
C MET A 107 -9.58 -8.85 1.19
N PRO A 108 -8.37 -8.36 0.82
CA PRO A 108 -8.23 -7.60 -0.42
C PRO A 108 -8.52 -8.49 -1.63
N SER A 109 -8.00 -9.72 -1.64
CA SER A 109 -8.19 -10.68 -2.73
C SER A 109 -9.67 -11.06 -2.89
N GLU A 110 -10.37 -11.36 -1.80
CA GLU A 110 -11.82 -11.65 -1.83
C GLU A 110 -12.63 -10.48 -2.39
N GLN A 111 -12.32 -9.24 -1.99
CA GLN A 111 -13.05 -8.05 -2.43
C GLN A 111 -12.98 -7.81 -3.94
N TYR A 112 -11.89 -8.24 -4.58
CA TYR A 112 -11.66 -8.07 -6.01
C TYR A 112 -11.66 -9.39 -6.79
N GLY A 113 -12.08 -10.49 -6.17
CA GLY A 113 -12.24 -11.79 -6.83
C GLY A 113 -10.92 -12.46 -7.27
N LEU A 114 -9.83 -12.23 -6.56
CA LEU A 114 -8.51 -12.82 -6.86
C LEU A 114 -8.23 -14.08 -6.04
N ASP A 115 -7.53 -15.04 -6.62
CA ASP A 115 -7.10 -16.30 -5.99
C ASP A 115 -5.65 -16.26 -5.45
N TYR A 116 -5.00 -15.10 -5.49
CA TYR A 116 -3.69 -14.81 -4.91
C TYR A 116 -3.72 -13.60 -3.98
N GLY A 117 -2.78 -13.54 -3.03
CA GLY A 117 -2.69 -12.46 -2.05
C GLY A 117 -2.24 -11.13 -2.67
N SER A 118 -2.89 -10.03 -2.27
CA SER A 118 -2.46 -8.67 -2.59
C SER A 118 -1.09 -8.33 -2.00
N ARG A 119 -0.46 -7.29 -2.53
CA ARG A 119 0.78 -6.72 -1.99
C ARG A 119 0.49 -5.41 -1.25
N ILE A 120 1.34 -5.07 -0.29
CA ILE A 120 1.28 -3.87 0.53
C ILE A 120 2.56 -3.08 0.23
N LEU A 121 2.42 -1.90 -0.34
CA LEU A 121 3.51 -0.99 -0.62
C LEU A 121 3.58 0.10 0.45
N CYS A 122 4.68 0.13 1.19
CA CYS A 122 4.94 1.08 2.25
C CYS A 122 6.00 2.08 1.80
N VAL A 123 5.61 3.34 1.68
CA VAL A 123 6.45 4.45 1.23
C VAL A 123 6.79 5.33 2.43
N PHE A 124 8.08 5.57 2.66
CA PHE A 124 8.55 6.32 3.83
C PHE A 124 9.24 7.62 3.44
N LYS A 125 8.86 8.72 4.09
CA LYS A 125 9.59 9.99 3.97
C LYS A 125 11.00 9.91 4.57
N HIS A 126 11.18 9.14 5.63
CA HIS A 126 12.42 9.10 6.39
C HIS A 126 13.07 7.72 6.31
N LYS A 127 14.20 7.61 5.60
CA LYS A 127 14.93 6.33 5.44
C LYS A 127 15.36 5.68 6.76
N ALA A 128 15.70 6.48 7.77
CA ALA A 128 16.01 5.95 9.11
C ALA A 128 14.79 5.27 9.77
N VAL A 129 13.57 5.77 9.52
CA VAL A 129 12.34 5.14 10.00
C VAL A 129 12.06 3.87 9.23
N LEU A 130 12.22 3.90 7.90
CA LEU A 130 12.09 2.73 7.04
C LEU A 130 12.95 1.57 7.55
N ASN A 131 14.25 1.79 7.71
CA ASN A 131 15.20 0.76 8.15
C ASN A 131 14.84 0.18 9.53
N ASN A 132 14.46 1.05 10.47
CA ASN A 132 14.04 0.63 11.81
C ASN A 132 12.75 -0.22 11.76
N ILE A 133 11.80 0.14 10.90
CA ILE A 133 10.56 -0.64 10.73
C ILE A 133 10.86 -1.99 10.09
N MET A 134 11.70 -2.03 9.06
CA MET A 134 12.15 -3.27 8.42
C MET A 134 12.80 -4.21 9.43
N GLU A 135 13.75 -3.71 10.24
CA GLU A 135 14.41 -4.49 11.30
C GLU A 135 13.39 -5.08 12.30
N LYS A 136 12.45 -4.26 12.78
CA LYS A 136 11.42 -4.69 13.73
C LYS A 136 10.48 -5.74 13.16
N ILE A 137 10.11 -5.62 11.88
CA ILE A 137 9.24 -6.58 11.20
C ILE A 137 10.00 -7.88 10.91
N CYS A 138 11.25 -7.78 10.47
CA CYS A 138 12.11 -8.93 10.24
C CYS A 138 12.30 -9.78 11.50
N GLY A 139 12.41 -9.13 12.68
CA GLY A 139 12.47 -9.81 13.97
C GLY A 139 11.13 -10.31 14.53
N ASN A 140 10.00 -10.05 13.85
CA ASN A 140 8.67 -10.43 14.33
C ASN A 140 8.17 -11.72 13.65
N PRO A 141 7.98 -12.83 14.40
CA PRO A 141 7.51 -14.11 13.86
C PRO A 141 6.18 -14.03 13.11
N ASP A 142 5.29 -13.12 13.48
CA ASP A 142 3.97 -12.96 12.85
C ASP A 142 4.06 -12.62 11.35
N PHE A 143 5.17 -11.98 10.93
CA PHE A 143 5.39 -11.57 9.54
C PHE A 143 6.17 -12.60 8.72
N SER A 144 6.72 -13.64 9.35
CA SER A 144 7.66 -14.59 8.71
C SER A 144 7.15 -15.20 7.40
N GLN A 145 5.84 -15.49 7.30
CA GLN A 145 5.22 -16.09 6.12
C GLN A 145 4.68 -15.08 5.10
N THR A 146 4.76 -13.77 5.38
CA THR A 146 4.14 -12.73 4.55
C THR A 146 5.15 -11.81 3.87
N LYS A 147 6.44 -12.15 3.91
CA LYS A 147 7.53 -11.43 3.23
C LYS A 147 7.18 -10.98 1.82
N ALA A 148 6.71 -11.91 0.97
CA ALA A 148 6.40 -11.65 -0.43
C ALA A 148 5.30 -10.60 -0.65
N HIS A 149 4.55 -10.25 0.40
CA HIS A 149 3.45 -9.30 0.33
C HIS A 149 3.82 -7.90 0.81
N PHE A 150 4.89 -7.71 1.59
CA PHE A 150 5.27 -6.39 2.09
C PHE A 150 6.47 -5.83 1.34
N LEU A 151 6.23 -4.69 0.68
CA LEU A 151 7.19 -3.99 -0.15
C LEU A 151 7.48 -2.63 0.46
N PHE A 152 8.76 -2.30 0.54
CA PHE A 152 9.23 -1.11 1.23
C PHE A 152 10.01 -0.22 0.27
N LYS A 153 9.79 1.10 0.39
CA LYS A 153 10.46 2.12 -0.42
C LYS A 153 10.56 3.44 0.32
N SER A 154 11.57 4.25 0.00
CA SER A 154 11.63 5.65 0.44
C SER A 154 11.04 6.59 -0.62
N MET A 155 10.54 7.74 -0.19
CA MET A 155 10.01 8.75 -1.12
C MET A 155 11.06 9.25 -2.12
N ASP A 156 12.32 9.37 -1.69
CA ASP A 156 13.43 9.82 -2.53
C ASP A 156 13.68 8.86 -3.73
N GLU A 157 13.21 7.62 -3.64
CA GLU A 157 13.34 6.62 -4.71
C GLU A 157 12.15 6.66 -5.69
N LEU A 158 11.10 7.44 -5.42
CA LEU A 158 9.94 7.56 -6.32
C LEU A 158 10.25 8.42 -7.55
N GLU A 159 11.11 9.44 -7.42
CA GLU A 159 11.41 10.39 -8.51
C GLU A 159 12.44 9.86 -9.52
N THR A 160 12.69 8.54 -9.54
CA THR A 160 13.79 7.93 -10.30
C THR A 160 13.29 6.84 -11.24
N GLU A 161 14.09 6.44 -12.23
CA GLU A 161 13.81 5.29 -13.13
C GLU A 161 13.58 3.97 -12.37
N LYS A 162 13.91 3.96 -11.07
CA LYS A 162 13.79 2.85 -10.14
C LYS A 162 12.45 2.82 -9.41
N PHE A 163 11.38 3.37 -9.98
CA PHE A 163 10.08 3.50 -9.31
C PHE A 163 9.57 2.16 -8.72
N PHE A 164 9.82 1.04 -9.40
CA PHE A 164 9.48 -0.30 -8.91
C PHE A 164 10.62 -1.08 -8.25
N ASP A 165 11.83 -0.52 -8.13
CA ASP A 165 12.84 -1.11 -7.25
C ASP A 165 12.30 -1.05 -5.83
N ARG A 166 12.02 -2.22 -5.27
CA ARG A 166 11.39 -2.38 -3.97
C ARG A 166 12.22 -3.37 -3.18
N GLN A 167 12.12 -3.26 -1.87
CA GLN A 167 12.80 -4.21 -0.98
C GLN A 167 11.77 -4.90 -0.12
N PHE A 168 11.98 -6.20 0.11
CA PHE A 168 11.34 -6.90 1.20
C PHE A 168 11.91 -6.43 2.53
N TYR A 169 11.22 -6.66 3.65
CA TYR A 169 11.67 -6.18 4.96
C TYR A 169 13.02 -6.74 5.45
N ASP A 170 13.61 -7.73 4.79
CA ASP A 170 14.95 -8.24 5.08
C ASP A 170 16.05 -7.58 4.21
N GLY A 171 15.68 -6.58 3.41
CA GLY A 171 16.61 -5.83 2.54
C GLY A 171 16.88 -6.49 1.19
N THR A 172 16.33 -7.67 0.92
CA THR A 172 16.44 -8.28 -0.42
C THR A 172 15.60 -7.52 -1.44
N GLU A 173 16.11 -7.38 -2.67
CA GLU A 173 15.38 -6.77 -3.77
C GLU A 173 14.18 -7.62 -4.14
N ALA A 174 13.03 -6.97 -4.36
CA ALA A 174 11.84 -7.58 -4.93
C ALA A 174 11.87 -7.38 -6.45
N SER A 175 11.75 -8.47 -7.21
CA SER A 175 11.63 -8.38 -8.67
C SER A 175 10.31 -7.73 -9.06
N LEU A 176 10.30 -7.06 -10.21
CA LEU A 176 9.12 -6.40 -10.75
C LEU A 176 7.98 -7.39 -11.04
N PHE A 177 8.33 -8.65 -11.30
CA PHE A 177 7.45 -9.80 -11.51
C PHE A 177 8.11 -11.08 -10.99
#